data_AF-A0A1Q7V8Z8-F1
#
_entry.id   AF-A0A1Q7V8Z8-F1
#
_cell.length_a   1.000
_cell.length_b   1.000
_cell.length_c   1.000
_cell.angle_alpha   90.00
_cell.angle_beta   90.00
_cell.angle_gamma   90.00
#
_symmetry.space_group_name_H-M   'P 1'
#
loop_
_entity.id
_entity.type
_entity.pdbx_description
1 polymer ?
#
loop_
_entity_poly.entity_id
_entity_poly.type
_entity_poly.pdbx_seq_one_letter_code
_entity_poly.pdbx_strand_id
1 'polypeptide(L)'
;MLDRPEGTGTGATYGYRHLLQLLAIKIRQREGQSLETIKTEMRDLTGDALERKIAQSLAPALTSGADQIVANDDDMSLRWHRLPVANGIELHVREDSPAAREEAVIAMREAVRAALGRADIR
;
A
#
# COMPACT_ATOMS: atom_id res chain seq x y z
N MET A 1 7.21 16.63 12.36
CA MET A 1 6.23 15.65 12.88
C MET A 1 6.67 14.27 12.46
N LEU A 2 6.98 14.07 11.17
CA LEU A 2 8.01 13.13 10.76
C LEU A 2 9.39 13.78 10.91
N ASP A 3 10.38 12.96 11.25
CA ASP A 3 11.78 13.35 11.19
C ASP A 3 12.23 13.49 9.74
N ARG A 4 13.38 14.12 9.55
CA ARG A 4 13.96 14.28 8.22
C ARG A 4 14.45 12.90 7.73
N PRO A 5 14.00 12.42 6.56
CA PRO A 5 14.51 11.19 5.99
C PRO A 5 15.99 11.30 5.62
N GLU A 6 16.63 10.16 5.44
CA GLU A 6 17.99 10.10 4.91
C GLU A 6 17.97 10.39 3.40
N GLY A 7 18.81 11.30 2.92
CA GLY A 7 18.82 11.72 1.51
C GLY A 7 17.76 12.79 1.16
N THR A 8 17.61 13.05 -0.15
CA THR A 8 16.69 14.08 -0.67
C THR A 8 16.04 13.62 -1.99
N GLY A 9 14.89 14.21 -2.33
CA GLY A 9 14.18 13.92 -3.59
C GLY A 9 13.69 12.47 -3.67
N THR A 10 13.79 11.86 -4.85
CA THR A 10 13.36 10.47 -5.10
C THR A 10 14.26 9.42 -4.44
N GLY A 11 15.41 9.81 -3.90
CA GLY A 11 16.32 8.94 -3.13
C GLY A 11 16.11 8.99 -1.61
N ALA A 12 15.04 9.64 -1.13
CA ALA A 12 14.75 9.72 0.29
C ALA A 12 14.45 8.34 0.89
N THR A 13 15.24 7.95 1.90
CA THR A 13 15.11 6.68 2.61
C THR A 13 14.49 6.90 3.98
N TYR A 14 13.44 6.13 4.27
CA TYR A 14 12.70 6.20 5.51
C TYR A 14 12.98 4.94 6.36
N GLY A 15 13.79 5.10 7.41
CA GLY A 15 14.05 4.03 8.37
C GLY A 15 12.91 3.74 9.35
N TYR A 16 13.16 2.79 10.26
CA TYR A 16 12.22 2.26 11.25
C TYR A 16 11.49 3.33 12.08
N ARG A 17 12.22 4.38 12.50
CA ARG A 17 11.62 5.47 13.28
C ARG A 17 10.52 6.20 12.51
N HIS A 18 10.71 6.42 11.21
CA HIS A 18 9.71 7.08 10.37
C HIS A 18 8.44 6.22 10.25
N LEU A 19 8.58 4.90 10.18
CA LEU A 19 7.45 3.98 10.23
C LEU A 19 6.67 4.11 11.54
N LEU A 20 7.36 4.11 12.68
CA LEU A 20 6.71 4.28 13.99
C LEU A 20 5.99 5.64 14.11
N GLN A 21 6.60 6.71 13.60
CA GLN A 21 5.98 8.03 13.55
C GLN A 21 4.71 8.00 12.67
N LEU A 22 4.76 7.41 11.47
CA LEU A 22 3.59 7.27 10.61
C LEU A 22 2.47 6.47 11.28
N LEU A 23 2.80 5.36 11.93
CA LEU A 23 1.81 4.54 12.65
C LEU A 23 1.15 5.33 13.78
N ALA A 24 1.93 6.07 14.57
CA ALA A 24 1.39 6.93 15.63
C ALA A 24 0.37 7.93 15.09
N ILE A 25 0.71 8.58 13.98
CA ILE A 25 -0.16 9.54 13.30
C ILE A 25 -1.44 8.87 12.86
N LYS A 26 -1.33 7.70 12.21
CA LYS A 26 -2.49 7.00 11.65
C LYS A 26 -3.44 6.46 12.72
N ILE A 27 -2.92 5.98 13.84
CA ILE A 27 -3.74 5.55 14.98
C ILE A 27 -4.53 6.74 15.53
N ARG A 28 -3.87 7.87 15.80
CA ARG A 28 -4.54 9.06 16.35
C ARG A 28 -5.51 9.73 15.37
N GLN A 29 -5.22 9.68 14.07
CA GLN A 29 -6.16 10.13 13.04
C GLN A 29 -7.44 9.28 13.02
N ARG A 30 -7.35 7.95 13.21
CA ARG A 30 -8.53 7.08 13.33
C ARG A 30 -9.37 7.38 14.57
N GLU A 31 -8.73 7.87 15.63
CA GLU A 31 -9.40 8.33 16.86
C GLU A 31 -9.98 9.76 16.74
N GLY A 32 -9.88 10.39 15.55
CA GLY A 32 -10.43 11.72 15.29
C GLY A 32 -9.58 12.89 15.77
N GLN A 33 -8.32 12.66 16.15
CA GLN A 33 -7.44 13.75 16.58
C GLN A 33 -6.92 14.60 15.43
N SER A 34 -6.77 15.91 15.69
CA SER A 34 -6.21 16.86 14.73
C SER A 34 -4.69 16.71 14.60
N LEU A 35 -4.14 17.08 13.45
CA LEU A 35 -2.69 17.04 13.21
C LEU A 35 -1.91 17.95 14.17
N GLU A 36 -2.45 19.09 14.59
CA GLU A 36 -1.78 20.00 15.53
C GLU A 36 -1.68 19.40 16.94
N THR A 37 -2.73 18.71 17.38
CA THR A 37 -2.72 17.95 18.65
C THR A 37 -1.68 16.85 18.61
N ILE A 38 -1.68 16.04 17.54
CA ILE A 38 -0.74 14.93 17.38
C ILE A 38 0.70 15.43 17.31
N LYS A 39 0.94 16.54 16.60
CA LYS A 39 2.27 17.17 16.49
C LYS A 39 2.82 17.62 17.84
N THR A 40 1.95 18.13 18.72
CA THR A 40 2.32 18.53 20.08
C THR A 40 2.67 17.30 20.91
N GLU A 41 1.83 16.28 20.89
CA GLU A 41 2.09 15.03 21.64
C GLU A 41 3.34 14.28 21.18
N MET A 42 3.66 14.33 19.88
CA MET A 42 4.81 13.62 19.33
C MET A 42 6.15 14.33 19.57
N ARG A 43 6.15 15.61 19.94
CA ARG A 43 7.37 16.42 20.08
C ARG A 43 8.28 15.87 21.19
N ASP A 44 7.70 15.26 22.22
CA ASP A 44 8.42 14.84 23.43
C ASP A 44 8.61 13.31 23.52
N LEU A 45 8.29 12.56 22.45
CA LEU A 45 8.42 11.10 22.44
C LEU A 45 9.78 10.64 21.90
N THR A 46 10.55 9.99 22.78
CA THR A 46 11.76 9.26 22.40
C THR A 46 11.41 8.02 21.56
N GLY A 47 12.38 7.47 20.81
CA GLY A 47 12.17 6.31 19.92
C GLY A 47 11.56 5.11 20.63
N ASP A 48 12.15 4.69 21.75
CA ASP A 48 11.69 3.52 22.50
C ASP A 48 10.32 3.72 23.15
N ALA A 49 10.01 4.94 23.59
CA ALA A 49 8.71 5.27 24.15
C ALA A 49 7.62 5.24 23.06
N LEU A 50 7.96 5.70 21.85
CA LEU A 50 7.09 5.62 20.70
C LEU A 50 6.81 4.17 20.32
N GLU A 51 7.85 3.33 20.25
CA GLU A 51 7.72 1.91 19.94
C GLU A 51 6.81 1.18 20.92
N ARG A 52 7.04 1.33 22.23
CA ARG A 52 6.19 0.71 23.27
C ARG A 52 4.74 1.14 23.16
N LYS A 53 4.49 2.44 22.94
CA LYS A 53 3.13 2.99 22.78
C LYS A 53 2.42 2.38 21.57
N ILE A 54 3.14 2.26 20.45
CA ILE A 54 2.60 1.67 19.22
C ILE A 54 2.31 0.18 19.39
N ALA A 55 3.23 -0.58 20.01
CA ALA A 55 3.02 -1.99 20.32
C ALA A 55 1.78 -2.19 21.21
N GLN A 56 1.60 -1.36 22.24
CA GLN A 56 0.42 -1.41 23.11
C GLN A 56 -0.89 -1.10 22.37
N SER A 57 -0.89 -0.09 21.49
CA SER A 57 -2.08 0.25 20.70
C SER A 57 -2.43 -0.79 19.64
N LEU A 58 -1.43 -1.47 19.06
CA LEU A 58 -1.63 -2.48 18.02
C LEU A 58 -1.96 -3.87 18.59
N ALA A 59 -1.46 -4.22 19.78
CA ALA A 59 -1.60 -5.57 20.33
C ALA A 59 -3.04 -6.12 20.33
N PRO A 60 -4.09 -5.36 20.70
CA PRO A 60 -5.46 -5.85 20.63
C PRO A 60 -5.93 -6.12 19.18
N ALA A 61 -5.55 -5.27 18.23
CA ALA A 61 -5.91 -5.43 16.82
C ALA A 61 -5.18 -6.62 16.18
N LEU A 62 -3.92 -6.86 16.57
CA LEU A 62 -3.15 -7.99 16.10
C LEU A 62 -3.61 -9.32 16.73
N THR A 63 -4.05 -9.30 17.99
CA THR A 63 -4.52 -10.51 18.69
C THR A 63 -5.92 -10.93 18.25
N SER A 64 -6.83 -9.97 18.01
CA SER A 64 -8.23 -10.25 17.66
C SER A 64 -8.51 -10.20 16.15
N GLY A 65 -7.68 -9.49 15.38
CA GLY A 65 -7.94 -9.16 13.99
C GLY A 65 -6.97 -9.78 12.98
N ALA A 66 -5.83 -10.36 13.39
CA ALA A 66 -4.92 -11.00 12.43
C ALA A 66 -5.59 -12.19 11.72
N ASP A 67 -6.34 -13.03 12.45
CA ASP A 67 -7.11 -14.13 11.87
C ASP A 67 -8.27 -13.65 10.97
N GLN A 68 -8.91 -12.53 11.32
CA GLN A 68 -10.05 -12.00 10.56
C GLN A 68 -9.64 -11.17 9.34
N ILE A 69 -8.50 -10.48 9.37
CA ILE A 69 -7.98 -9.71 8.23
C ILE A 69 -7.42 -10.66 7.17
N VAL A 70 -6.72 -11.74 7.56
CA VAL A 70 -6.28 -12.78 6.61
C VAL A 70 -7.48 -13.47 5.95
N ALA A 71 -8.56 -13.70 6.68
CA ALA A 71 -9.80 -14.25 6.12
C ALA A 71 -10.56 -13.28 5.20
N ASN A 72 -10.56 -11.96 5.50
CA ASN A 72 -11.25 -10.95 4.67
C ASN A 72 -10.49 -10.58 3.40
N ASP A 73 -9.16 -10.72 3.37
CA ASP A 73 -8.34 -10.49 2.17
C ASP A 73 -8.60 -11.56 1.09
N ASP A 74 -9.05 -12.75 1.50
CA ASP A 74 -9.38 -13.87 0.60
C ASP A 74 -10.82 -13.76 0.01
N ASP A 75 -11.76 -13.09 0.68
CA ASP A 75 -13.20 -13.27 0.38
C ASP A 75 -13.89 -12.09 -0.37
N MET A 76 -13.46 -10.82 -0.26
CA MET A 76 -14.33 -9.71 -0.76
C MET A 76 -13.69 -8.56 -1.56
N SER A 77 -12.38 -8.49 -1.82
CA SER A 77 -11.85 -7.46 -2.74
C SER A 77 -10.41 -7.71 -3.20
N LEU A 78 -10.15 -7.58 -4.51
CA LEU A 78 -8.83 -7.40 -5.17
C LEU A 78 -8.15 -8.64 -5.80
N ARG A 79 -8.88 -9.64 -6.29
CA ARG A 79 -8.26 -10.62 -7.20
C ARG A 79 -7.89 -9.94 -8.53
N TRP A 80 -6.60 -9.95 -8.86
CA TRP A 80 -6.05 -9.41 -10.09
C TRP A 80 -5.75 -10.55 -11.06
N HIS A 81 -6.29 -10.47 -12.28
CA HIS A 81 -5.88 -11.33 -13.39
C HIS A 81 -4.59 -10.79 -14.00
N ARG A 82 -3.57 -11.64 -14.08
CA ARG A 82 -2.28 -11.33 -14.70
C ARG A 82 -2.20 -12.03 -16.06
N LEU A 83 -1.94 -11.26 -17.11
CA LEU A 83 -1.98 -11.72 -18.49
C LEU A 83 -0.66 -11.37 -19.18
N PRO A 84 0.15 -12.35 -19.57
CA PRO A 84 1.35 -12.07 -20.35
C PRO A 84 0.95 -11.60 -21.75
N VAL A 85 1.52 -10.48 -22.21
CA VAL A 85 1.25 -9.91 -23.54
C VAL A 85 2.42 -10.24 -24.48
N ALA A 86 3.64 -9.91 -24.05
CA ALA A 86 4.91 -10.14 -24.73
C ALA A 86 6.05 -10.25 -23.71
N ASN A 87 7.28 -10.54 -24.15
CA ASN A 87 8.42 -10.64 -23.24
C ASN A 87 8.61 -9.34 -22.45
N GLY A 88 8.54 -9.43 -21.12
CA GLY A 88 8.67 -8.28 -20.21
C GLY A 88 7.43 -7.38 -20.12
N ILE A 89 6.31 -7.75 -20.73
CA ILE A 89 5.08 -6.93 -20.77
C ILE A 89 3.89 -7.77 -20.29
N GLU A 90 3.26 -7.31 -19.20
CA GLU A 90 2.10 -7.93 -18.57
C GLU A 90 0.93 -6.93 -18.46
N LEU A 91 -0.29 -7.45 -18.58
CA LEU A 91 -1.53 -6.72 -18.36
C LEU A 91 -2.20 -7.23 -17.08
N HIS A 92 -2.48 -6.32 -16.14
CA HIS A 92 -3.15 -6.63 -14.88
C HIS A 92 -4.57 -6.04 -14.89
N VAL A 93 -5.57 -6.90 -14.71
CA VAL A 93 -6.98 -6.50 -14.72
C VAL A 93 -7.63 -6.94 -13.42
N ARG A 94 -8.31 -6.02 -12.72
CA ARG A 94 -9.07 -6.38 -11.51
C ARG A 94 -10.32 -7.16 -11.87
N GLU A 95 -10.62 -8.21 -11.11
CA GLU A 95 -11.80 -9.09 -11.32
C GLU A 95 -13.14 -8.34 -11.24
N ASP A 96 -13.22 -7.25 -10.46
CA ASP A 96 -14.42 -6.41 -10.35
C ASP A 96 -14.59 -5.40 -11.50
N SER A 97 -13.65 -5.37 -12.46
CA SER A 97 -13.73 -4.52 -13.63
C SER A 97 -14.59 -5.17 -14.72
N PRO A 98 -15.42 -4.40 -15.46
CA PRO A 98 -16.03 -4.87 -16.70
C PRO A 98 -15.01 -5.39 -17.73
N ALA A 99 -13.76 -4.92 -17.64
CA ALA A 99 -12.65 -5.38 -18.48
C ALA A 99 -12.13 -6.78 -18.12
N ALA A 100 -12.53 -7.35 -16.98
CA ALA A 100 -12.16 -8.71 -16.58
C ALA A 100 -13.00 -9.79 -17.25
N ARG A 101 -14.04 -9.41 -18.00
CA ARG A 101 -14.77 -10.35 -18.86
C ARG A 101 -13.80 -10.98 -19.85
N GLU A 102 -13.88 -12.30 -20.01
CA GLU A 102 -12.93 -13.10 -20.80
C GLU A 102 -12.71 -12.54 -22.21
N GLU A 103 -13.79 -12.15 -22.89
CA GLU A 103 -13.75 -11.55 -24.23
C GLU A 103 -12.99 -10.21 -24.26
N ALA A 104 -13.22 -9.36 -23.25
CA ALA A 104 -12.59 -8.04 -23.14
C ALA A 104 -11.09 -8.17 -22.80
N VAL A 105 -10.74 -9.11 -21.92
CA VAL A 105 -9.37 -9.48 -21.59
C VAL A 105 -8.59 -9.91 -22.83
N ILE A 106 -9.18 -10.80 -23.64
CA ILE A 106 -8.56 -11.29 -24.87
C ILE A 106 -8.36 -10.13 -25.85
N ALA A 107 -9.39 -9.32 -26.07
CA ALA A 107 -9.31 -8.17 -26.97
C ALA A 107 -8.23 -7.16 -26.54
N MET A 108 -8.13 -6.85 -25.24
CA MET A 108 -7.09 -5.96 -24.70
C MET A 108 -5.68 -6.55 -24.88
N ARG A 109 -5.48 -7.84 -24.58
CA ARG A 109 -4.17 -8.49 -24.78
C ARG A 109 -3.73 -8.43 -26.24
N GLU A 110 -4.62 -8.75 -27.17
CA GLU A 110 -4.32 -8.72 -28.62
C GLU A 110 -4.07 -7.29 -29.11
N ALA A 111 -4.86 -6.31 -28.67
CA ALA A 111 -4.67 -4.91 -29.02
C ALA A 111 -3.31 -4.36 -28.55
N VAL A 112 -2.91 -4.68 -27.30
CA VAL A 112 -1.62 -4.27 -26.75
C VAL A 112 -0.48 -4.99 -27.48
N ARG A 113 -0.60 -6.30 -27.74
CA ARG A 113 0.38 -7.06 -28.52
C ARG A 113 0.55 -6.47 -29.93
N ALA A 114 -0.54 -6.13 -30.61
CA ALA A 114 -0.49 -5.54 -31.95
C ALA A 114 0.06 -4.10 -31.96
N ALA A 115 -0.11 -3.33 -30.88
CA ALA A 115 0.50 -2.01 -30.73
C ALA A 115 2.02 -2.11 -30.53
N LEU A 116 2.47 -3.07 -29.70
CA LEU A 116 3.89 -3.32 -29.45
C LEU A 116 4.63 -3.85 -30.67
N GLY A 117 4.04 -4.80 -31.39
CA GLY A 117 4.62 -5.32 -32.64
C GLY A 117 4.75 -4.26 -33.75
N ARG A 118 4.03 -3.13 -33.67
CA ARG A 118 4.21 -1.97 -34.56
C ARG A 118 5.30 -1.01 -34.10
N ALA A 119 5.62 -0.99 -32.81
CA ALA A 119 6.68 -0.15 -32.24
C ALA A 119 8.08 -0.76 -32.48
N ASP A 120 8.19 -2.09 -32.48
CA ASP A 120 9.46 -2.80 -32.73
C ASP A 120 9.93 -2.76 -34.20
N ILE A 121 9.09 -2.30 -35.13
CA ILE A 121 9.37 -2.23 -36.58
C ILE A 121 9.83 -0.81 -36.99
N ARG A 122 10.08 0.11 -36.06
CA ARG A 122 10.46 1.50 -36.36
C ARG A 122 11.86 1.86 -35.88
#